data_AF-A0A955PMP9-F1
#
_entry.id   AF-A0A955PMP9-F1
#
_cell.length_a   1.000
_cell.length_b   1.000
_cell.length_c   1.000
_cell.angle_alpha   90.00
_cell.angle_beta   90.00
_cell.angle_gamma   90.00
#
_symmetry.space_group_name_H-M   'P 1'
#
loop_
_entity.id
_entity.type
_entity.pdbx_description
1 polymer ?
#
loop_
_entity_poly.entity_id
_entity_poly.type
_entity_poly.pdbx_seq_one_letter_code
_entity_poly.pdbx_strand_id
1 'polypeptide(L)'
;MKNSLFITLFFAMILPAHAHFQELIPSTDIVTVQGDRDLSIELVWGHPMEDETMEMAKPIQFGVQVDGSKQDLLETLEPQTVKDHQAWKAQYTVKRPGDHIFYVEPAPYWEPAEGVMIIHNTKVVVSAMGRESGWDEEV
;
A
#
# COMPACT_ATOMS: atom_id res chain seq x y z
N MET A 1 35.12 -49.53 -22.07
CA MET A 1 35.20 -48.23 -22.77
C MET A 1 33.90 -47.47 -22.53
N LYS A 2 34.04 -46.23 -22.04
CA LYS A 2 33.08 -45.13 -22.07
C LYS A 2 31.88 -45.19 -21.11
N ASN A 3 32.17 -44.75 -19.88
CA ASN A 3 31.24 -44.02 -19.04
C ASN A 3 30.71 -42.81 -19.82
N SER A 4 29.39 -42.60 -19.87
CA SER A 4 28.82 -41.27 -20.08
C SER A 4 27.51 -41.18 -19.33
N LEU A 5 27.66 -40.74 -18.09
CA LEU A 5 26.63 -40.20 -17.23
C LEU A 5 26.14 -38.90 -17.88
N PHE A 6 24.94 -38.90 -18.46
CA PHE A 6 24.26 -37.67 -18.84
C PHE A 6 23.77 -36.98 -17.56
N ILE A 7 24.53 -36.01 -17.05
CA ILE A 7 24.05 -35.06 -16.05
C ILE A 7 23.33 -33.95 -16.81
N THR A 8 22.00 -34.01 -16.85
CA THR A 8 21.18 -32.87 -17.28
C THR A 8 21.24 -31.82 -16.18
N LEU A 9 22.01 -30.75 -16.39
CA LEU A 9 22.08 -29.60 -15.51
C LEU A 9 20.79 -28.77 -15.68
N PHE A 10 19.82 -28.96 -14.77
CA PHE A 10 18.61 -28.14 -14.71
C PHE A 10 18.98 -26.82 -14.00
N PHE A 11 19.43 -25.83 -14.77
CA PHE A 11 19.66 -24.48 -14.24
C PHE A 11 18.31 -23.79 -14.09
N ALA A 12 17.77 -23.77 -12.87
CA ALA A 12 16.60 -22.95 -12.57
C ALA A 12 17.02 -21.47 -12.72
N MET A 13 16.53 -20.80 -13.76
CA MET A 13 16.70 -19.36 -13.90
C MET A 13 15.91 -18.68 -12.78
N ILE A 14 16.60 -18.14 -11.79
CA ILE A 14 16.03 -17.22 -10.81
C ILE A 14 15.94 -15.87 -11.52
N LEU A 15 14.83 -15.60 -12.20
CA LEU A 15 14.55 -14.28 -12.74
C LEU A 15 14.03 -13.38 -11.62
N PRO A 16 14.54 -12.15 -11.46
CA PRO A 16 13.91 -11.18 -10.56
C PRO A 16 12.49 -10.90 -11.04
N ALA A 17 11.53 -10.96 -10.13
CA ALA A 17 10.17 -10.52 -10.38
C ALA A 17 10.09 -9.05 -9.94
N HIS A 18 10.04 -8.12 -10.89
CA HIS A 18 9.84 -6.70 -10.62
C HIS A 18 8.35 -6.46 -10.42
N ALA A 19 7.91 -6.57 -9.18
CA ALA A 19 6.53 -6.28 -8.81
C ALA A 19 6.46 -4.88 -8.20
N HIS A 20 5.62 -4.04 -8.77
CA HIS A 20 5.30 -2.74 -8.22
C HIS A 20 4.27 -2.88 -7.10
N PHE A 21 4.30 -1.99 -6.10
CA PHE A 21 3.34 -2.00 -5.02
C PHE A 21 2.86 -0.59 -4.71
N GLN A 22 1.54 -0.45 -4.59
CA GLN A 22 0.93 0.71 -3.97
C GLN A 22 0.85 0.41 -2.48
N GLU A 23 1.60 1.17 -1.70
CA GLU A 23 1.70 0.99 -0.25
C GLU A 23 0.84 2.06 0.45
N LEU A 24 0.12 1.63 1.48
CA LEU A 24 -0.56 2.48 2.44
C LEU A 24 0.02 2.19 3.82
N ILE A 25 0.81 3.12 4.34
CA ILE A 25 1.61 2.92 5.55
C ILE A 25 1.10 3.85 6.64
N PRO A 26 0.29 3.35 7.60
CA PRO A 26 -0.10 4.14 8.76
C PRO A 26 1.07 4.25 9.74
N SER A 27 1.09 5.33 10.54
CA SER A 27 2.09 5.52 11.60
C SER A 27 1.97 4.48 12.73
N THR A 28 0.83 3.80 12.83
CA THR A 28 0.60 2.66 13.72
C THR A 28 -0.59 1.83 13.23
N ASP A 29 -0.56 0.53 13.53
CA ASP A 29 -1.65 -0.39 13.21
C ASP A 29 -2.76 -0.39 14.29
N ILE A 30 -2.46 0.11 15.50
CA ILE A 30 -3.37 0.06 16.64
C ILE A 30 -3.38 1.38 17.41
N VAL A 31 -4.54 2.03 17.48
CA VAL A 31 -4.79 3.20 18.35
C VAL A 31 -5.43 2.72 19.65
N THR A 32 -4.73 2.87 20.77
CA THR A 32 -5.26 2.47 22.09
C THR A 32 -6.16 3.55 22.70
N VAL A 33 -6.94 3.20 23.72
CA VAL A 33 -7.89 4.13 24.39
C VAL A 33 -7.20 5.37 24.97
N GLN A 34 -5.95 5.21 25.46
CA GLN A 34 -5.15 6.26 26.10
C GLN A 34 -4.02 6.77 25.19
N GLY A 35 -3.88 6.21 23.98
CA GLY A 35 -2.82 6.55 23.04
C GLY A 35 -3.10 7.80 22.22
N ASP A 36 -2.11 8.19 21.42
CA ASP A 36 -2.28 9.21 20.39
C ASP A 36 -3.34 8.76 19.38
N ARG A 37 -4.18 9.71 18.96
CA ARG A 37 -5.29 9.49 18.02
C ARG A 37 -4.98 10.07 16.64
N ASP A 38 -3.91 10.84 16.52
CA ASP A 38 -3.49 11.38 15.25
C ASP A 38 -2.64 10.35 14.50
N LEU A 39 -3.11 10.00 13.31
CA LEU A 39 -2.45 9.08 12.39
C LEU A 39 -1.83 9.88 11.24
N SER A 40 -0.62 9.51 10.89
CA SER A 40 -0.04 9.81 9.58
C SER A 40 -0.24 8.59 8.69
N ILE A 41 -0.71 8.80 7.47
CA ILE A 41 -0.84 7.75 6.46
C ILE A 41 0.00 8.15 5.27
N GLU A 42 1.02 7.37 4.98
CA GLU A 42 1.88 7.55 3.81
C GLU A 42 1.38 6.69 2.66
N LEU A 43 1.32 7.29 1.48
CA LEU A 43 0.97 6.65 0.22
C LEU A 43 2.24 6.63 -0.62
N VAL A 44 2.78 5.44 -0.87
CA VAL A 44 4.07 5.25 -1.56
C VAL A 44 3.89 4.28 -2.72
N TRP A 45 4.57 4.53 -3.83
CA TRP A 45 4.64 3.64 -4.98
C TRP A 45 6.08 3.17 -5.15
N GLY A 46 6.31 1.86 -5.32
CA GLY A 46 7.67 1.36 -5.51
C GLY A 46 7.85 -0.15 -5.43
N HIS A 47 9.11 -0.56 -5.19
CA HIS A 47 9.55 -1.93 -4.97
C HIS A 47 10.00 -2.09 -3.50
N PRO A 48 9.08 -2.36 -2.56
CA PRO A 48 9.40 -2.41 -1.13
C PRO A 48 10.50 -3.43 -0.78
N MET A 49 10.58 -4.53 -1.54
CA MET A 49 11.55 -5.60 -1.31
C MET A 49 12.96 -5.23 -1.80
N GLU A 50 13.06 -4.23 -2.68
CA GLU A 50 14.30 -3.64 -3.17
C GLU A 50 14.62 -2.33 -2.46
N ASP A 51 13.76 -1.90 -1.54
CA ASP A 51 13.85 -0.62 -0.82
C ASP A 51 13.90 0.59 -1.78
N GLU A 52 13.19 0.50 -2.91
CA GLU A 52 13.13 1.52 -3.97
C GLU A 52 11.73 2.13 -4.06
N THR A 53 11.65 3.45 -4.27
CA THR A 53 10.40 4.17 -4.53
C THR A 53 10.39 4.72 -5.95
N MET A 54 9.20 5.08 -6.42
CA MET A 54 8.95 5.59 -7.75
C MET A 54 8.00 6.79 -7.69
N GLU A 55 7.93 7.56 -8.78
CA GLU A 55 7.03 8.72 -8.86
C GLU A 55 5.56 8.31 -8.72
N MET A 56 4.91 8.80 -7.66
CA MET A 56 3.50 8.58 -7.42
C MET A 56 2.68 9.78 -7.89
N ALA A 57 1.93 9.58 -8.98
CA ALA A 57 0.91 10.53 -9.41
C ALA A 57 -0.19 10.68 -8.32
N LYS A 58 -0.91 11.82 -8.31
CA LYS A 58 -2.02 12.00 -7.36
C LYS A 58 -3.06 10.87 -7.59
N PRO A 59 -3.50 10.17 -6.54
CA PRO A 59 -4.53 9.13 -6.64
C PRO A 59 -5.83 9.62 -7.27
N ILE A 60 -6.62 8.69 -7.80
CA ILE A 60 -8.01 8.96 -8.23
C ILE A 60 -8.93 8.98 -7.00
N GLN A 61 -8.67 8.12 -6.02
CA GLN A 61 -9.44 8.03 -4.79
C GLN A 61 -8.51 7.77 -3.61
N PHE A 62 -8.79 8.42 -2.49
CA PHE A 62 -8.22 8.08 -1.20
C PHE A 62 -9.26 8.34 -0.12
N GLY A 63 -9.45 7.42 0.80
CA GLY A 63 -10.48 7.54 1.81
C GLY A 63 -10.32 6.58 2.98
N VAL A 64 -11.25 6.69 3.92
CA VAL A 64 -11.36 5.80 5.07
C VAL A 64 -12.80 5.33 5.24
N GLN A 65 -13.00 4.04 5.54
CA GLN A 65 -14.28 3.47 5.94
C GLN A 65 -14.23 3.09 7.42
N VAL A 66 -15.29 3.45 8.15
CA VAL A 66 -15.47 3.11 9.57
C VAL A 66 -16.94 2.77 9.81
N ASP A 67 -17.22 1.55 10.27
CA ASP A 67 -18.58 1.01 10.46
C ASP A 67 -19.47 1.23 9.20
N GLY A 68 -19.01 0.79 8.03
CA GLY A 68 -19.70 0.96 6.75
C GLY A 68 -19.83 2.40 6.22
N SER A 69 -19.36 3.41 6.96
CA SER A 69 -19.42 4.81 6.54
C SER A 69 -18.10 5.26 5.92
N LYS A 70 -18.13 5.67 4.64
CA LYS A 70 -16.96 6.18 3.91
C LYS A 70 -16.78 7.68 4.12
N GLN A 71 -15.52 8.10 4.25
CA GLN A 71 -15.09 9.49 4.23
C GLN A 71 -14.02 9.65 3.15
N ASP A 72 -14.24 10.61 2.25
CA ASP A 72 -13.25 11.03 1.25
C ASP A 72 -12.12 11.84 1.92
N LEU A 73 -10.88 11.46 1.62
CA LEU A 73 -9.65 12.08 2.11
C LEU A 73 -8.75 12.57 0.96
N LEU A 74 -9.19 12.49 -0.30
CA LEU A 74 -8.35 12.81 -1.46
C LEU A 74 -7.81 14.25 -1.42
N GLU A 75 -8.64 15.19 -0.99
CA GLU A 75 -8.28 16.60 -0.89
C GLU A 75 -7.48 16.94 0.38
N THR A 76 -7.27 15.97 1.28
CA THR A 76 -6.39 16.12 2.43
C THR A 76 -4.96 15.64 2.16
N LEU A 77 -4.68 15.15 0.94
CA LEU A 77 -3.36 14.68 0.56
C LEU A 77 -2.39 15.87 0.44
N GLU A 78 -1.30 15.78 1.19
CA GLU A 78 -0.16 16.68 1.09
C GLU A 78 0.95 15.98 0.28
N PRO A 79 1.56 16.68 -0.70
CA PRO A 79 2.69 16.11 -1.42
C PRO A 79 3.89 15.99 -0.49
N GLN A 80 4.64 14.91 -0.62
CA GLN A 80 5.91 14.69 0.07
C GLN A 80 6.93 14.05 -0.87
N THR A 81 8.19 13.99 -0.44
CA THR A 81 9.26 13.30 -1.15
C THR A 81 9.75 12.14 -0.30
N VAL A 82 9.74 10.93 -0.86
CA VAL A 82 10.30 9.73 -0.25
C VAL A 82 11.37 9.21 -1.20
N LYS A 83 12.62 9.11 -0.71
CA LYS A 83 13.80 8.69 -1.50
C LYS A 83 13.85 9.30 -2.90
N ASP A 84 13.79 10.62 -2.93
CA ASP A 84 13.87 11.46 -4.14
C ASP A 84 12.68 11.36 -5.12
N HIS A 85 11.63 10.60 -4.78
CA HIS A 85 10.43 10.46 -5.61
C HIS A 85 9.22 11.12 -4.94
N GLN A 86 8.29 11.65 -5.75
CA GLN A 86 7.04 12.18 -5.22
C GLN A 86 6.18 11.07 -4.62
N ALA A 87 5.66 11.33 -3.43
CA ALA A 87 4.70 10.50 -2.72
C ALA A 87 3.66 11.39 -2.05
N TRP A 88 2.70 10.80 -1.33
CA TRP A 88 1.64 11.56 -0.65
C TRP A 88 1.52 11.18 0.81
N LYS A 89 1.03 12.13 1.61
CA LYS A 89 0.74 11.93 3.04
C LYS A 89 -0.63 12.48 3.38
N ALA A 90 -1.31 11.85 4.31
CA ALA A 90 -2.51 12.39 4.94
C ALA A 90 -2.41 12.31 6.46
N GLN A 91 -3.01 13.30 7.14
CA GLN A 91 -3.21 13.27 8.57
C GLN A 91 -4.68 12.95 8.88
N TYR A 92 -4.91 12.04 9.82
CA TYR A 92 -6.25 11.64 10.22
C TYR A 92 -6.36 11.46 11.73
N THR A 93 -7.29 12.16 12.36
CA THR A 93 -7.58 11.98 13.80
C THR A 93 -8.68 10.94 13.99
N VAL A 94 -8.38 9.86 14.70
CA VAL A 94 -9.35 8.83 15.10
C VAL A 94 -10.36 9.39 16.10
N LYS A 95 -11.64 9.41 15.68
CA LYS A 95 -12.74 10.00 16.47
C LYS A 95 -13.57 9.00 17.26
N ARG A 96 -13.54 7.72 16.87
CA ARG A 96 -14.40 6.67 17.45
C ARG A 96 -13.68 5.32 17.49
N PRO A 97 -14.06 4.40 18.41
CA PRO A 97 -13.65 3.00 18.33
C PRO A 97 -14.12 2.32 17.05
N GLY A 98 -13.39 1.31 16.58
CA GLY A 98 -13.70 0.54 15.37
C GLY A 98 -12.53 0.46 14.41
N ASP A 99 -12.57 -0.50 13.49
CA ASP A 99 -11.55 -0.64 12.47
C ASP A 99 -11.68 0.48 11.43
N HIS A 100 -10.58 1.20 11.21
CA HIS A 100 -10.46 2.24 10.22
C HIS A 100 -9.77 1.67 8.99
N ILE A 101 -10.53 1.45 7.92
CA ILE A 101 -10.05 0.87 6.68
C ILE A 101 -9.68 2.02 5.75
N PHE A 102 -8.39 2.34 5.67
CA PHE A 102 -7.88 3.29 4.69
C PHE A 102 -7.71 2.59 3.36
N TYR A 103 -8.08 3.26 2.28
CA TYR A 103 -8.02 2.69 0.94
C TYR A 103 -7.60 3.73 -0.09
N VAL A 104 -6.97 3.25 -1.17
CA VAL A 104 -6.50 4.08 -2.28
C VAL A 104 -6.77 3.39 -3.61
N GLU A 105 -7.30 4.16 -4.56
CA GLU A 105 -7.26 3.85 -5.98
C GLU A 105 -6.20 4.77 -6.62
N PRO A 106 -5.03 4.25 -7.00
CA PRO A 106 -3.98 5.07 -7.61
C PRO A 106 -4.40 5.52 -9.01
N ALA A 107 -3.74 6.57 -9.51
CA ALA A 107 -3.81 6.84 -10.94
C ALA A 107 -3.24 5.64 -11.73
N PRO A 108 -3.83 5.25 -12.88
CA PRO A 108 -3.30 4.19 -13.70
C PRO A 108 -1.84 4.43 -14.07
N TYR A 109 -1.00 3.42 -13.81
CA TYR A 109 0.43 3.45 -14.16
C TYR A 109 0.66 2.64 -15.43
N TRP A 110 1.41 3.20 -16.38
CA TRP A 110 1.85 2.47 -17.57
C TRP A 110 3.09 1.65 -17.24
N GLU A 111 2.98 0.33 -17.33
CA GLU A 111 4.11 -0.59 -17.15
C GLU A 111 4.83 -0.85 -18.47
N PRO A 112 6.00 -0.26 -18.74
CA PRO A 112 6.65 -0.35 -20.04
C PRO A 112 7.16 -1.75 -20.37
N ALA A 113 7.56 -2.56 -19.38
CA ALA A 113 8.07 -3.91 -19.59
C ALA A 113 6.97 -4.88 -20.02
N GLU A 114 5.73 -4.63 -19.59
CA GLU A 114 4.58 -5.48 -19.90
C GLU A 114 3.67 -4.88 -20.98
N GLY A 115 3.77 -3.59 -21.26
CA GLY A 115 2.93 -2.89 -22.22
C GLY A 115 1.47 -2.82 -21.82
N VAL A 116 1.20 -2.71 -20.51
CA VAL A 116 -0.15 -2.65 -19.93
C VAL A 116 -0.30 -1.49 -18.95
N MET A 117 -1.54 -1.11 -18.66
CA MET A 117 -1.83 -0.25 -17.51
C MET A 117 -2.08 -1.12 -16.28
N ILE A 118 -1.50 -0.74 -15.15
CA ILE A 118 -1.74 -1.38 -13.85
C ILE A 118 -2.41 -0.41 -12.89
N ILE A 119 -3.28 -0.97 -12.05
CA ILE A 119 -3.93 -0.27 -10.94
C ILE A 119 -3.81 -1.21 -9.74
N HIS A 120 -3.06 -0.79 -8.72
CA HIS A 120 -2.92 -1.54 -7.48
C HIS A 120 -3.82 -0.90 -6.42
N ASN A 121 -5.02 -1.44 -6.29
CA ASN A 121 -5.93 -1.04 -5.21
C ASN A 121 -5.43 -1.60 -3.90
N THR A 122 -5.21 -0.71 -2.94
CA THR A 122 -4.64 -1.07 -1.64
C THR A 122 -5.56 -0.61 -0.53
N LYS A 123 -5.75 -1.47 0.46
CA LYS A 123 -6.36 -1.12 1.75
C LYS A 123 -5.46 -1.51 2.90
N VAL A 124 -5.50 -0.74 3.98
CA VAL A 124 -4.86 -1.03 5.25
C VAL A 124 -5.84 -0.78 6.39
N VAL A 125 -5.78 -1.59 7.44
CA VAL A 125 -6.69 -1.51 8.59
C VAL A 125 -5.91 -0.99 9.78
N VAL A 126 -6.41 0.08 10.41
CA VAL A 126 -5.94 0.54 11.71
C VAL A 126 -7.03 0.25 12.74
N SER A 127 -6.74 -0.60 13.72
CA SER A 127 -7.71 -0.94 14.75
C SER A 127 -7.75 0.15 15.84
N ALA A 128 -8.93 0.66 16.16
CA ALA A 128 -9.08 1.72 17.15
C ALA A 128 -9.84 1.27 18.41
N MET A 129 -9.22 1.52 19.55
CA MET A 129 -9.80 1.46 20.90
C MET A 129 -10.41 0.09 21.26
N GLY A 130 -9.83 -0.99 20.73
CA GLY A 130 -10.15 -2.37 21.10
C GLY A 130 -11.49 -2.88 20.57
N ARG A 131 -12.07 -2.22 19.57
CA ARG A 131 -13.25 -2.70 18.85
C ARG A 131 -12.83 -3.12 17.44
N GLU A 132 -12.82 -4.42 17.22
CA GLU A 132 -12.54 -5.05 15.93
C GLU A 132 -13.86 -5.37 15.24
N SER A 133 -14.27 -4.53 14.29
CA SER A 133 -15.51 -4.69 13.55
C SER A 133 -15.40 -4.01 12.19
N GLY A 134 -15.74 -4.74 11.13
CA GLY A 134 -15.85 -4.22 9.77
C GLY A 134 -14.57 -4.37 8.93
N TRP A 135 -13.45 -4.86 9.46
CA TRP A 135 -12.20 -5.05 8.70
C TRP A 135 -12.34 -5.88 7.41
N ASP A 136 -13.31 -6.79 7.39
CA ASP A 136 -13.64 -7.68 6.28
C ASP A 136 -14.59 -7.05 5.25
N GLU A 137 -15.08 -5.83 5.50
CA GLU A 137 -15.92 -5.11 4.56
C GLU A 137 -15.17 -4.72 3.27
N GLU A 138 -15.94 -4.65 2.19
CA GLU A 138 -15.51 -4.10 0.91
C GLU A 138 -15.46 -2.57 0.98
N VAL A 139 -14.45 -2.00 0.34
CA VAL A 139 -14.20 -0.55 0.23
C VAL A 139 -14.08 -0.14 -1.22
#